data_AF-A0A2S7U1Y0-F1
#
_entry.id   AF-A0A2S7U1Y0-F1
#
_cell.length_a   1.000
_cell.length_b   1.000
_cell.length_c   1.000
_cell.angle_alpha   90.00
_cell.angle_beta   90.00
_cell.angle_gamma   90.00
#
_symmetry.space_group_name_H-M   'P 1'
#
loop_
_entity.id
_entity.type
_entity.pdbx_description
1 polymer ?
#
loop_
_entity_poly.entity_id
_entity_poly.type
_entity_poly.pdbx_seq_one_letter_code
_entity_poly.pdbx_strand_id
1 'polypeptide(L)'
;MTGNKYVREKLEKVVEIMPNHLSAKILFEYGLRKNPSLLESKYFAISMKYLLDSINGRLTRGGDDSFSERYAMEQRDEISKGLETVRNIISTEDRKVYDKVDEICKILHRFSRAKKKSTDESRTSTTYYSEASIKILRELKSLNNEIQVDLARLSGTQLKEE
;
A
#
# COMPACT_ATOMS: atom_id res chain seq x y z
N MET A 1 29.29 13.95 26.09
CA MET A 1 28.13 13.42 25.33
C MET A 1 27.16 12.75 26.30
N THR A 2 26.20 13.49 26.88
CA THR A 2 25.34 13.00 28.00
C THR A 2 23.83 13.10 27.73
N GLY A 3 23.40 13.66 26.60
CA GLY A 3 21.98 13.89 26.31
C GLY A 3 21.14 12.65 26.00
N ASN A 4 21.74 11.50 25.68
CA ASN A 4 21.02 10.35 25.12
C ASN A 4 20.64 9.25 26.14
N LYS A 5 21.10 9.35 27.40
CA LYS A 5 20.81 8.32 28.43
C LYS A 5 19.39 8.45 29.01
N TYR A 6 18.97 9.69 29.27
CA TYR A 6 17.69 9.97 29.92
C TYR A 6 16.47 9.73 29.01
N VAL A 7 16.62 9.97 27.71
CA VAL A 7 15.58 9.68 26.71
C VAL A 7 15.38 8.17 26.55
N ARG A 8 16.48 7.41 26.61
CA ARG A 8 16.47 5.94 26.52
C ARG A 8 15.69 5.29 27.65
N GLU A 9 15.99 5.65 28.90
CA GLU A 9 15.30 5.08 30.08
C GLU A 9 13.79 5.39 30.07
N LYS A 10 13.37 6.48 29.44
CA LYS A 10 11.95 6.80 29.26
C LYS A 10 11.31 5.97 28.16
N LEU A 11 11.97 5.79 27.02
CA LEU A 11 11.45 4.99 25.90
C LEU A 11 11.33 3.50 26.27
N GLU A 12 12.29 2.97 27.02
CA GLU A 12 12.26 1.59 27.51
C GLU A 12 11.03 1.32 28.39
N LYS A 13 10.75 2.22 29.34
CA LYS A 13 9.54 2.17 30.18
C LYS A 13 8.25 2.26 29.37
N VAL A 14 8.22 3.07 28.30
CA VAL A 14 7.04 3.19 27.43
C VAL A 14 6.81 1.90 26.64
N VAL A 15 7.87 1.25 26.15
CA VAL A 15 7.76 -0.02 25.42
C VAL A 15 7.39 -1.17 26.36
N GLU A 16 7.87 -1.18 27.60
CA GLU A 16 7.46 -2.15 28.63
C GLU A 16 5.97 -2.04 28.98
N ILE A 17 5.45 -0.82 29.12
CA ILE A 17 4.05 -0.57 29.47
C ILE A 17 3.12 -0.74 28.25
N MET A 18 3.60 -0.39 27.05
CA MET A 18 2.82 -0.38 25.81
C MET A 18 3.59 -1.01 24.64
N PRO A 19 3.68 -2.35 24.58
CA PRO A 19 4.51 -3.07 23.61
C PRO A 19 4.10 -2.86 22.14
N ASN A 20 2.88 -2.37 21.89
CA ASN A 20 2.35 -2.08 20.56
C ASN A 20 2.50 -0.60 20.12
N HIS A 21 3.14 0.25 20.92
CA HIS A 21 3.29 1.67 20.61
C HIS A 21 4.36 1.91 19.53
N LEU A 22 3.92 1.90 18.26
CA LEU A 22 4.76 1.90 17.06
C LEU A 22 5.85 2.98 17.07
N SER A 23 5.51 4.23 17.38
CA SER A 23 6.46 5.35 17.39
C SER A 23 7.49 5.28 18.52
N ALA A 24 7.16 4.67 19.67
CA ALA A 24 8.09 4.50 20.80
C ALA A 24 9.08 3.37 20.50
N LYS A 25 8.59 2.29 19.87
CA LYS A 25 9.40 1.17 19.42
C LYS A 25 10.36 1.59 18.30
N ILE A 26 9.89 2.39 17.34
CA ILE A 26 10.73 3.00 16.31
C ILE A 26 11.80 3.88 16.97
N LEU A 27 11.46 4.78 17.89
CA LEU A 27 12.49 5.62 18.53
C LEU A 27 13.48 4.83 19.39
N PHE A 28 13.03 3.76 20.07
CA PHE A 28 13.87 2.91 20.90
C PHE A 28 14.83 2.04 20.06
N GLU A 29 14.32 1.34 19.05
CA GLU A 29 15.12 0.45 18.19
C GLU A 29 16.04 1.23 17.24
N TYR A 30 15.57 2.37 16.69
CA TYR A 30 16.32 3.18 15.73
C TYR A 30 17.28 4.16 16.42
N GLY A 31 17.00 4.57 17.67
CA GLY A 31 17.94 5.39 18.46
C GLY A 31 19.19 4.63 18.92
N LEU A 32 19.18 3.29 18.88
CA LEU A 32 20.25 2.41 19.36
C LEU A 32 21.26 2.00 18.29
N ARG A 33 20.95 2.15 17.00
CA ARG A 33 21.82 1.67 15.91
C ARG A 33 22.03 2.81 14.93
N LYS A 34 23.25 2.92 14.38
CA LYS A 34 23.52 3.70 13.16
C LYS A 34 22.33 3.48 12.23
N ASN A 35 21.65 4.57 11.84
CA ASN A 35 20.46 4.59 10.99
C ASN A 35 20.43 3.37 10.06
N PRO A 36 19.52 2.39 10.26
CA PRO A 36 19.34 1.40 9.22
C PRO A 36 18.91 2.17 7.97
N SER A 37 19.73 2.12 6.92
CA SER A 37 19.46 2.79 5.65
C SER A 37 18.21 2.21 4.95
N LEU A 38 17.72 1.07 5.43
CA LEU A 38 16.64 0.29 4.87
C LEU A 38 15.60 -0.06 5.95
N LEU A 39 14.33 0.00 5.58
CA LEU A 39 13.14 -0.40 6.30
C LEU A 39 13.07 -1.92 6.31
N GLU A 40 12.82 -2.52 7.48
CA GLU A 40 12.66 -3.97 7.55
C GLU A 40 11.41 -4.42 6.79
N SER A 41 11.50 -5.56 6.11
CA SER A 41 10.46 -6.09 5.22
C SER A 41 9.09 -6.24 5.90
N LYS A 42 9.05 -6.55 7.19
CA LYS A 42 7.80 -6.61 7.96
C LYS A 42 7.11 -5.26 8.05
N TYR A 43 7.86 -4.19 8.32
CA TYR A 43 7.31 -2.84 8.41
C TYR A 43 6.95 -2.30 7.03
N PHE A 44 7.78 -2.57 6.02
CA PHE A 44 7.45 -2.30 4.63
C PHE A 44 6.11 -2.95 4.23
N ALA A 45 5.92 -4.23 4.56
CA ALA A 45 4.68 -4.94 4.26
C ALA A 45 3.46 -4.32 4.95
N ILE A 46 3.60 -3.90 6.22
CA ILE A 46 2.52 -3.20 6.94
C ILE A 46 2.18 -1.87 6.25
N SER A 47 3.19 -1.08 5.88
CA SER A 47 2.99 0.19 5.17
C SER A 47 2.27 -0.01 3.84
N MET A 48 2.67 -1.01 3.05
CA MET A 48 2.01 -1.32 1.77
C MET A 48 0.57 -1.83 1.96
N LYS A 49 0.31 -2.64 2.99
CA LYS A 49 -1.07 -3.05 3.34
C LYS A 49 -1.95 -1.84 3.63
N TYR A 50 -1.47 -0.93 4.47
CA TYR A 50 -2.21 0.29 4.81
C TYR A 50 -2.55 1.14 3.58
N LEU A 51 -1.60 1.31 2.65
CA LEU A 51 -1.85 2.04 1.39
C LEU A 51 -2.91 1.35 0.51
N LEU A 52 -3.05 0.03 0.60
CA LEU A 52 -3.96 -0.76 -0.22
C LEU A 52 -5.30 -1.06 0.46
N ASP A 53 -5.45 -0.82 1.76
CA ASP A 53 -6.64 -1.23 2.54
C ASP A 53 -7.95 -0.63 1.99
N SER A 54 -7.92 0.63 1.56
CA SER A 54 -9.09 1.30 0.98
C SER A 54 -9.53 0.63 -0.33
N ILE A 55 -8.57 0.37 -1.25
CA ILE A 55 -8.81 -0.34 -2.51
C ILE A 55 -9.26 -1.78 -2.25
N ASN A 56 -8.60 -2.48 -1.33
CA ASN A 56 -8.96 -3.83 -0.91
C ASN A 56 -10.42 -3.91 -0.48
N GLY A 57 -10.85 -2.98 0.36
CA GLY A 57 -12.23 -2.90 0.83
C GLY A 57 -13.23 -2.81 -0.32
N ARG A 58 -12.95 -2.01 -1.35
CA ARG A 58 -13.83 -1.89 -2.53
C ARG A 58 -13.74 -3.07 -3.48
N LEU A 59 -12.56 -3.65 -3.70
CA LEU A 59 -12.39 -4.82 -4.59
C LEU A 59 -13.00 -6.11 -4.03
N THR A 60 -13.09 -6.22 -2.70
CA THR A 60 -13.64 -7.39 -2.01
C THR A 60 -15.13 -7.27 -1.69
N ARG A 61 -15.61 -6.07 -1.32
CA ARG A 61 -16.99 -5.84 -0.88
C ARG A 61 -17.85 -5.06 -1.86
N GLY A 62 -17.24 -4.39 -2.83
CA GLY A 62 -17.94 -3.59 -3.83
C GLY A 62 -18.27 -4.40 -5.10
N GLY A 63 -19.42 -4.11 -5.70
CA GLY A 63 -19.69 -4.48 -7.09
C GLY A 63 -18.85 -3.63 -8.07
N ASP A 64 -18.88 -3.96 -9.35
CA ASP A 64 -18.09 -3.27 -10.39
C ASP A 64 -18.38 -1.75 -10.47
N ASP A 65 -19.55 -1.30 -10.02
CA ASP A 65 -19.93 0.11 -9.95
C ASP A 65 -19.38 0.88 -8.73
N SER A 66 -18.75 0.18 -7.78
CA SER A 66 -18.14 0.82 -6.60
C SER A 66 -16.89 1.64 -6.91
N PHE A 67 -16.31 1.49 -8.11
CA PHE A 67 -15.15 2.23 -8.57
C PHE A 67 -15.56 3.37 -9.52
N SER A 68 -15.53 4.60 -9.01
CA SER A 68 -15.68 5.81 -9.82
C SER A 68 -14.34 6.31 -10.34
N GLU A 69 -14.36 7.11 -11.41
CA GLU A 69 -13.16 7.80 -11.92
C GLU A 69 -12.45 8.59 -10.81
N ARG A 70 -13.22 9.39 -10.07
CA ARG A 70 -12.71 10.24 -9.00
C ARG A 70 -12.02 9.42 -7.92
N TYR A 71 -12.66 8.35 -7.46
CA TYR A 71 -12.08 7.48 -6.44
C TYR A 71 -10.77 6.84 -6.91
N ALA A 72 -10.73 6.34 -8.16
CA ALA A 72 -9.52 5.73 -8.70
C ALA A 72 -8.34 6.72 -8.74
N MET A 73 -8.58 7.99 -9.07
CA MET A 73 -7.56 9.04 -9.06
C MET A 73 -7.12 9.42 -7.64
N GLU A 74 -8.06 9.59 -6.70
CA GLU A 74 -7.75 9.89 -5.29
C GLU A 74 -6.85 8.80 -4.70
N GLN A 75 -7.17 7.53 -4.94
CA GLN A 75 -6.37 6.41 -4.45
C GLN A 75 -5.01 6.29 -5.12
N ARG A 76 -4.92 6.54 -6.43
CA ARG A 76 -3.63 6.62 -7.14
C ARG A 76 -2.72 7.64 -6.47
N ASP A 77 -3.22 8.84 -6.19
CA ASP A 77 -2.41 9.92 -5.65
C ASP A 77 -1.97 9.63 -4.20
N GLU A 78 -2.84 9.00 -3.40
CA GLU A 78 -2.53 8.54 -2.05
C GLU A 78 -1.43 7.47 -2.04
N ILE A 79 -1.57 6.43 -2.86
CA ILE A 79 -0.55 5.37 -2.98
C ILE A 79 0.77 5.95 -3.51
N SER A 80 0.72 6.79 -4.55
CA SER A 80 1.92 7.38 -5.14
C SER A 80 2.70 8.20 -4.12
N LYS A 81 2.03 9.01 -3.29
CA LYS A 81 2.67 9.75 -2.20
C LYS A 81 3.24 8.81 -1.15
N GLY A 82 2.50 7.76 -0.78
CA GLY A 82 2.98 6.74 0.15
C GLY A 82 4.26 6.05 -0.34
N LEU A 83 4.31 5.65 -1.61
CA LEU A 83 5.48 5.03 -2.22
C LEU A 83 6.69 5.97 -2.23
N GLU A 84 6.49 7.26 -2.51
CA GLU A 84 7.57 8.24 -2.49
C GLU A 84 8.26 8.32 -1.11
N THR A 85 7.50 8.19 -0.02
CA THR A 85 8.07 8.22 1.34
C THR A 85 8.98 7.03 1.67
N VAL A 86 8.75 5.87 1.06
CA VAL A 86 9.52 4.64 1.33
C VAL A 86 10.59 4.37 0.29
N ARG A 87 10.55 5.03 -0.87
CA ARG A 87 11.41 4.76 -2.04
C ARG A 87 12.91 4.63 -1.75
N ASN A 88 13.44 5.45 -0.84
CA ASN A 88 14.87 5.51 -0.53
C ASN A 88 15.30 4.59 0.61
N ILE A 89 14.32 3.95 1.26
CA ILE A 89 14.53 3.09 2.42
C ILE A 89 14.03 1.67 2.17
N ILE A 90 13.80 1.23 0.94
CA ILE A 90 13.40 -0.15 0.66
C ILE A 90 14.60 -1.04 0.33
N SER A 91 14.55 -2.29 0.80
CA SER A 91 15.51 -3.33 0.45
C SER A 91 15.38 -3.74 -1.03
N THR A 92 16.38 -4.46 -1.54
CA THR A 92 16.35 -4.98 -2.92
C THR A 92 15.31 -6.10 -3.04
N GLU A 93 15.13 -6.87 -1.97
CA GLU A 93 14.19 -7.98 -1.87
C GLU A 93 12.74 -7.48 -1.90
N ASP A 94 12.45 -6.39 -1.20
CA ASP A 94 11.13 -5.76 -1.12
C ASP A 94 10.77 -4.95 -2.37
N ARG A 95 11.76 -4.67 -3.22
CA ARG A 95 11.60 -3.87 -4.45
C ARG A 95 10.53 -4.43 -5.37
N LYS A 96 10.43 -5.76 -5.46
CA LYS A 96 9.42 -6.43 -6.29
C LYS A 96 8.00 -6.07 -5.87
N VAL A 97 7.74 -6.02 -4.56
CA VAL A 97 6.42 -5.65 -4.03
C VAL A 97 6.18 -4.15 -4.21
N TYR A 98 7.20 -3.32 -3.98
CA TYR A 98 7.11 -1.88 -4.28
C TYR A 98 6.70 -1.64 -5.74
N ASP A 99 7.36 -2.29 -6.69
CA ASP A 99 7.08 -2.11 -8.12
C ASP A 99 5.67 -2.61 -8.50
N LYS A 100 5.17 -3.67 -7.84
CA LYS A 100 3.77 -4.10 -8.00
C LYS A 100 2.77 -3.08 -7.46
N VAL A 101 3.04 -2.46 -6.32
CA VAL A 101 2.19 -1.37 -5.78
C VAL A 101 2.23 -0.14 -6.68
N ASP A 102 3.39 0.19 -7.27
CA ASP A 102 3.49 1.24 -8.30
C ASP A 102 2.68 0.90 -9.56
N GLU A 103 2.63 -0.37 -9.95
CA GLU A 103 1.80 -0.82 -11.06
C GLU A 103 0.30 -0.63 -10.78
N ILE A 104 -0.16 -0.81 -9.53
CA ILE A 104 -1.54 -0.45 -9.14
C ILE A 104 -1.84 1.01 -9.46
N CYS A 105 -0.92 1.95 -9.20
CA CYS A 105 -1.12 3.37 -9.55
C CYS A 105 -1.33 3.58 -11.06
N LYS A 106 -0.59 2.86 -11.90
CA LYS A 106 -0.74 2.93 -13.36
C LYS A 106 -2.08 2.34 -13.80
N ILE A 107 -2.48 1.20 -13.24
CA ILE A 107 -3.76 0.55 -13.54
C ILE A 107 -4.93 1.47 -13.16
N LEU A 108 -4.89 2.09 -11.97
CA LEU A 108 -5.90 3.06 -11.51
C LEU A 108 -6.02 4.25 -12.45
N HIS A 109 -4.89 4.76 -12.95
CA HIS A 109 -4.90 5.85 -13.93
C HIS A 109 -5.55 5.44 -15.26
N ARG A 110 -5.23 4.25 -15.78
CA ARG A 110 -5.86 3.72 -17.00
C ARG A 110 -7.36 3.49 -16.79
N PHE A 111 -7.75 2.96 -15.62
CA PHE A 111 -9.16 2.77 -15.26
C PHE A 111 -9.91 4.10 -15.27
N SER A 112 -9.37 5.13 -14.61
CA SER A 112 -9.95 6.47 -14.59
C SER A 112 -10.19 6.99 -16.01
N ARG A 113 -9.19 6.89 -16.89
CA ARG A 113 -9.33 7.34 -18.30
C ARG A 113 -10.40 6.55 -19.05
N ALA A 114 -10.48 5.24 -18.87
CA ALA A 114 -11.52 4.41 -19.49
C ALA A 114 -12.92 4.77 -18.96
N LYS A 115 -13.06 4.94 -17.63
CA LYS A 115 -14.34 5.29 -17.00
C LYS A 115 -14.82 6.67 -17.43
N LYS A 116 -13.94 7.67 -17.50
CA LYS A 116 -14.25 9.01 -18.01
C LYS A 116 -14.79 8.99 -19.45
N LYS A 117 -14.11 8.24 -20.34
CA LYS A 117 -14.55 8.11 -21.74
C LYS A 117 -15.86 7.36 -21.89
N SER A 118 -16.14 6.39 -21.01
CA SER A 118 -17.42 5.69 -21.02
C SER A 118 -18.60 6.60 -20.68
N THR A 119 -18.38 7.69 -19.95
CA THR A 119 -19.43 8.65 -19.55
C THR A 119 -19.59 9.84 -20.50
N ASP A 120 -18.57 10.20 -21.29
CA ASP A 120 -18.57 11.43 -22.12
C ASP A 120 -19.04 11.23 -23.58
N GLU A 121 -19.06 10.01 -24.13
CA GLU A 121 -19.21 9.79 -25.59
C GLU A 121 -20.47 8.97 -26.00
N SER A 122 -20.81 9.04 -27.30
CA SER A 122 -21.94 8.36 -27.97
C SER A 122 -22.11 6.87 -27.60
N ARG A 123 -23.35 6.35 -27.71
CA ARG A 123 -23.76 4.98 -27.29
C ARG A 123 -22.80 3.84 -27.69
N THR A 124 -22.16 3.91 -28.86
CA THR A 124 -21.21 2.89 -29.35
C THR A 124 -19.82 3.01 -28.71
N SER A 125 -19.33 4.23 -28.47
CA SER A 125 -18.10 4.47 -27.71
C SER A 125 -18.28 4.11 -26.23
N THR A 126 -19.47 4.35 -25.66
CA THR A 126 -19.82 3.99 -24.28
C THR A 126 -19.58 2.52 -23.98
N THR A 127 -20.07 1.62 -24.85
CA THR A 127 -19.94 0.16 -24.66
C THR A 127 -18.48 -0.28 -24.66
N TYR A 128 -17.69 0.16 -25.65
CA TYR A 128 -16.26 -0.19 -25.73
C TYR A 128 -15.48 0.23 -24.47
N TYR A 129 -15.65 1.49 -24.03
CA TYR A 129 -14.93 1.99 -22.87
C TYR A 129 -15.46 1.42 -21.54
N SER A 130 -16.75 1.05 -21.48
CA SER A 130 -17.30 0.32 -20.33
C SER A 130 -16.66 -1.07 -20.20
N GLU A 131 -16.57 -1.84 -21.30
CA GLU A 131 -15.92 -3.15 -21.31
C GLU A 131 -14.43 -3.05 -20.99
N ALA A 132 -13.75 -2.04 -21.53
CA ALA A 132 -12.36 -1.75 -21.20
C ALA A 132 -12.20 -1.44 -19.69
N SER A 133 -13.09 -0.63 -19.10
CA SER A 133 -13.03 -0.30 -17.67
C SER A 133 -13.20 -1.55 -16.78
N ILE A 134 -14.12 -2.46 -17.16
CA ILE A 134 -14.34 -3.74 -16.47
C ILE A 134 -13.10 -4.62 -16.59
N LYS A 135 -12.49 -4.72 -17.77
CA LYS A 135 -11.26 -5.50 -17.98
C LYS A 135 -10.12 -4.98 -17.11
N ILE A 136 -9.92 -3.67 -17.06
CA ILE A 136 -8.89 -3.03 -16.24
C ILE A 136 -9.16 -3.27 -14.75
N LEU A 137 -10.43 -3.24 -14.31
CA LEU A 137 -10.79 -3.52 -12.92
C LEU A 137 -10.47 -4.98 -12.52
N ARG A 138 -10.68 -5.94 -13.44
CA ARG A 138 -10.27 -7.35 -13.21
C ARG A 138 -8.77 -7.50 -13.10
N GLU A 139 -8.00 -6.79 -13.92
CA GLU A 139 -6.55 -6.76 -13.83
C GLU A 139 -6.09 -6.17 -12.49
N LEU A 140 -6.70 -5.06 -12.05
CA LEU A 140 -6.45 -4.48 -10.74
C LEU A 140 -6.70 -5.49 -9.61
N LYS A 141 -7.81 -6.22 -9.69
CA LYS A 141 -8.18 -7.25 -8.71
C LYS A 141 -7.17 -8.39 -8.67
N SER A 142 -6.73 -8.87 -9.83
CA SER A 142 -5.72 -9.93 -9.94
C SER A 142 -4.40 -9.50 -9.29
N LEU A 143 -3.87 -8.34 -9.70
CA LEU A 143 -2.61 -7.84 -9.17
C LEU A 143 -2.70 -7.58 -7.66
N ASN A 144 -3.81 -7.01 -7.20
CA ASN A 144 -4.02 -6.77 -5.79
C ASN A 144 -4.00 -8.07 -4.97
N ASN A 145 -4.64 -9.14 -5.45
CA ASN A 145 -4.61 -10.44 -4.79
C ASN A 145 -3.17 -11.01 -4.71
N GLU A 146 -2.40 -10.91 -5.79
CA GLU A 146 -0.99 -11.33 -5.78
C GLU A 146 -0.17 -10.54 -4.74
N ILE A 147 -0.36 -9.22 -4.68
CA ILE A 147 0.30 -8.36 -3.69
C ILE A 147 -0.10 -8.78 -2.28
N GLN A 148 -1.37 -9.08 -2.00
CA GLN A 148 -1.78 -9.51 -0.65
C GLN A 148 -1.09 -10.80 -0.21
N VAL A 149 -0.87 -11.76 -1.12
CA VAL A 149 -0.10 -12.98 -0.83
C VAL A 149 1.36 -12.65 -0.52
N ASP A 150 1.99 -11.80 -1.33
CA ASP A 150 3.39 -11.39 -1.12
C ASP A 150 3.55 -10.61 0.20
N LEU A 151 2.62 -9.71 0.51
CA LEU A 151 2.62 -8.94 1.76
C LEU A 151 2.39 -9.84 2.98
N ALA A 152 1.58 -10.89 2.89
CA ALA A 152 1.41 -11.85 3.97
C ALA A 152 2.70 -12.64 4.27
N ARG A 153 3.42 -13.04 3.20
CA ARG A 153 4.73 -13.68 3.31
C ARG A 153 5.75 -12.76 3.99
N LEU A 154 5.82 -11.50 3.58
CA LEU A 154 6.74 -10.50 4.16
C LEU A 154 6.38 -10.12 5.60
N SER A 155 5.09 -10.12 5.97
CA SER A 155 4.66 -9.83 7.34
C SER A 155 4.78 -11.02 8.31
N GLY A 156 5.25 -12.19 7.83
CA GLY A 156 5.37 -13.42 8.63
C GLY A 156 4.01 -13.99 9.08
N THR A 157 2.92 -13.62 8.39
CA THR A 157 1.57 -14.06 8.73
C THR A 157 1.26 -15.29 7.88
N GLN A 158 1.20 -16.47 8.50
CA GLN A 158 0.73 -17.67 7.80
C GLN A 158 -0.71 -17.43 7.34
N LEU A 159 -0.93 -17.37 6.03
CA LEU A 159 -2.27 -17.52 5.47
C LEU A 159 -2.70 -18.95 5.76
N LYS A 160 -3.71 -19.13 6.61
CA LYS A 160 -4.41 -20.41 6.68
C LYS A 160 -5.09 -20.60 5.34
N GLU A 161 -4.65 -21.61 4.59
CA GLU A 161 -5.41 -22.14 3.47
C GLU A 161 -6.73 -22.67 4.05
N GLU A 162 -7.85 -22.04 3.65
CA GLU A 162 -9.20 -22.61 3.79
C GLU A 162 -9.53 -23.46 2.57
#